data_AF-A0AAW6U825-F1
#
_entry.id   AF-A0AAW6U825-F1
#
_cell.length_a   1.000
_cell.length_b   1.000
_cell.length_c   1.000
_cell.angle_alpha   90.00
_cell.angle_beta   90.00
_cell.angle_gamma   90.00
#
_symmetry.space_group_name_H-M   'P 1'
#
loop_
_entity.id
_entity.type
_entity.pdbx_description
1 polymer ?
#
loop_
_entity_poly.entity_id
_entity_poly.type
_entity_poly.pdbx_seq_one_letter_code
_entity_poly.pdbx_strand_id
1 'polypeptide(L)'
;MKCKLNKKSIIAFLGTVLLLFNFGITYAFWASSIQGDINQANANVSIGSWQFLPPGFVGVSQNGNGNFITLDQIGTPEYPASGNYKLVENINYLNNSFTPIANFSGQFHGDGFVISNLTVSSTASVIGIFAQNSGLITQVGFQNINISSSTTNDLTVGGVVGNNMGTISFVYSTGSIDVDSIKSTTVNNETMTQQLFVGGIAGLNSGTIHHTHSSMSIIADSTASAASPRSIVTANTYAGGLVGRNASTGSITISYATGSINASATGIRSNGNSTSNAYSYAGGLVGENINTASVSHSFAIGNITSVATSTNTQISYAGGLIGQGSSTTSYRLNTQSITGGTINTTGISTTATNLQSESFVTANLGWSTDNWLFQTSLYPRLKSNLYN
;
A
#
# COMPACT_ATOMS: atom_id res chain seq x y z
N MET A 1 63.36 52.79 6.83
CA MET A 1 62.53 52.22 7.90
C MET A 1 62.60 50.69 7.80
N LYS A 2 63.37 50.02 8.67
CA LYS A 2 63.51 48.54 8.65
C LYS A 2 62.28 47.92 9.31
N CYS A 3 61.36 47.37 8.52
CA CYS A 3 60.20 46.64 9.01
C CYS A 3 60.66 45.31 9.64
N LYS A 4 60.63 45.20 10.97
CA LYS A 4 60.85 43.95 11.69
C LYS A 4 59.58 43.10 11.57
N LEU A 5 59.53 42.13 10.66
CA LEU A 5 58.49 41.11 10.69
C LEU A 5 58.64 40.26 11.98
N ASN A 6 57.53 40.12 12.72
CA ASN A 6 57.45 39.32 13.93
C ASN A 6 57.58 37.82 13.59
N LYS A 7 58.45 37.09 14.29
CA LYS A 7 58.66 35.63 14.10
C LYS A 7 57.36 34.83 14.14
N LYS A 8 56.36 35.23 14.94
CA LYS A 8 55.04 34.56 14.98
C LYS A 8 54.27 34.68 13.67
N SER A 9 54.38 35.82 12.97
CA SER A 9 53.72 36.06 11.68
C SER A 9 54.36 35.26 10.54
N ILE A 10 55.68 35.02 10.62
CA ILE A 10 56.40 34.19 9.64
C ILE A 10 56.04 32.71 9.80
N ILE A 11 55.90 32.22 11.05
CA ILE A 11 55.50 30.83 11.33
C ILE A 11 54.05 30.59 10.91
N ALA A 12 53.14 31.54 11.17
CA ALA A 12 51.76 31.45 10.71
C ALA A 12 51.69 31.43 9.17
N PHE A 13 52.45 32.30 8.50
CA PHE A 13 52.51 32.32 7.04
C PHE A 13 53.07 31.01 6.46
N LEU A 14 54.17 30.48 7.01
CA LEU A 14 54.72 29.19 6.58
C LEU A 14 53.75 28.03 6.85
N GLY A 15 53.03 28.04 7.98
CA GLY A 15 52.04 27.02 8.31
C GLY A 15 50.86 27.01 7.33
N THR A 16 50.36 28.19 6.96
CA THR A 16 49.27 28.32 5.96
C THR A 16 49.76 27.91 4.57
N VAL A 17 50.99 28.27 4.19
CA VAL A 17 51.61 27.83 2.93
C VAL A 17 51.76 26.31 2.90
N LEU A 18 52.20 25.67 4.00
CA LEU A 18 52.36 24.22 4.09
C LEU A 18 51.01 23.48 4.02
N LEU A 19 49.96 24.02 4.62
CA LEU A 19 48.58 23.50 4.52
C LEU A 19 48.06 23.60 3.07
N LEU A 20 48.27 24.73 2.40
CA LEU A 20 47.85 24.93 1.00
C LEU A 20 48.62 24.02 0.02
N PHE A 21 49.91 23.74 0.27
CA PHE A 21 50.68 22.82 -0.55
C PHE A 21 50.29 21.34 -0.34
N ASN A 22 49.83 20.93 0.85
CA ASN A 22 49.37 19.56 1.07
C ASN A 22 48.05 19.24 0.33
N PHE A 23 47.17 20.22 0.13
CA PHE A 23 45.98 20.03 -0.71
C PHE A 23 46.31 19.87 -2.20
N GLY A 24 47.44 20.39 -2.67
CA GLY A 24 47.85 20.26 -4.08
C GLY A 24 48.36 18.86 -4.46
N ILE A 25 48.87 18.08 -3.51
CA ILE A 25 49.57 16.82 -3.80
C ILE A 25 48.61 15.63 -3.89
N THR A 26 47.45 15.68 -3.22
CA THR A 26 46.40 14.67 -3.39
C THR A 26 45.72 14.74 -4.76
N TYR A 27 45.60 15.93 -5.37
CA TYR A 27 45.14 16.04 -6.76
C TYR A 27 46.19 15.55 -7.78
N ALA A 28 47.48 15.73 -7.49
CA ALA A 28 48.55 15.33 -8.40
C ALA A 28 48.73 13.80 -8.51
N PHE A 29 48.44 13.04 -7.44
CA PHE A 29 48.55 11.57 -7.50
C PHE A 29 47.52 10.96 -8.45
N TRP A 30 46.30 11.49 -8.50
CA TRP A 30 45.27 11.05 -9.46
C TRP A 30 45.52 11.54 -10.89
N ALA A 31 46.13 12.71 -11.07
CA ALA A 31 46.50 13.22 -12.39
C ALA A 31 47.69 12.46 -13.02
N SER A 32 48.54 11.80 -12.24
CA SER A 32 49.73 11.08 -12.74
C SER A 32 49.43 9.78 -13.50
N SER A 33 48.18 9.29 -13.47
CA SER A 33 47.75 8.12 -14.26
C SER A 33 47.21 8.47 -15.65
N ILE A 34 47.16 9.77 -16.02
CA ILE A 34 46.73 10.24 -17.34
C ILE A 34 47.93 10.87 -18.06
N GLN A 35 48.99 10.09 -18.26
CA GLN A 35 50.06 10.46 -19.18
C GLN A 35 49.92 9.60 -20.44
N GLY A 36 49.13 10.08 -21.39
CA GLY A 36 49.05 9.45 -22.71
C GLY A 36 47.86 9.82 -23.60
N ASP A 37 46.75 10.33 -23.06
CA ASP A 37 45.55 10.57 -23.89
C ASP A 37 45.33 12.05 -24.21
N ILE A 38 45.37 12.39 -25.50
CA ILE A 38 45.17 13.74 -26.05
C ILE A 38 43.68 14.06 -26.24
N ASN A 39 42.79 13.21 -25.73
CA ASN A 39 41.36 13.37 -25.85
C ASN A 39 40.83 14.10 -24.61
N GLN A 40 40.47 15.38 -24.77
CA GLN A 40 39.62 16.07 -23.80
C GLN A 40 38.21 15.46 -23.87
N ALA A 41 38.00 14.38 -23.13
CA ALA A 41 36.67 13.87 -22.83
C ALA A 41 36.28 14.34 -21.42
N ASN A 42 35.04 14.80 -21.26
CA ASN A 42 34.47 15.05 -19.95
C ASN A 42 34.47 13.74 -19.15
N ALA A 43 35.36 13.60 -18.18
CA ALA A 43 35.32 12.48 -17.24
C ALA A 43 34.41 12.85 -16.08
N ASN A 44 33.22 12.24 -16.03
CA ASN A 44 32.39 12.28 -14.83
C ASN A 44 33.07 11.44 -13.75
N VAL A 45 33.70 12.09 -12.78
CA VAL A 45 34.16 11.44 -11.56
C VAL A 45 32.99 11.37 -10.60
N SER A 46 32.39 10.18 -10.46
CA SER A 46 31.39 9.92 -9.42
C SER A 46 32.07 9.99 -8.04
N ILE A 47 32.05 11.17 -7.43
CA ILE A 47 32.10 11.30 -5.98
C ILE A 47 30.85 10.60 -5.45
N GLY A 48 31.02 9.58 -4.60
CA GLY A 48 29.95 8.66 -4.19
C GLY A 48 28.63 9.36 -3.83
N SER A 49 27.51 8.69 -4.09
CA SER A 49 26.18 9.18 -3.73
C SER A 49 26.03 9.23 -2.20
N TRP A 50 26.19 10.42 -1.63
CA TRP A 50 25.92 10.66 -0.21
C TRP A 50 24.42 10.75 0.00
N GLN A 51 23.81 9.64 0.36
CA GLN A 51 22.38 9.61 0.67
C GLN A 51 22.16 9.98 2.12
N PHE A 52 21.67 11.20 2.35
CA PHE A 52 21.39 11.71 3.69
C PHE A 52 20.14 11.03 4.25
N LEU A 53 20.34 10.10 5.18
CA LEU A 53 19.29 9.63 6.06
C LEU A 53 19.06 10.66 7.17
N PRO A 54 17.79 11.02 7.47
CA PRO A 54 17.49 11.81 8.65
C PRO A 54 17.98 11.09 9.93
N PRO A 55 18.36 11.84 10.99
CA PRO A 55 18.76 11.23 12.25
C PRO A 55 17.72 10.25 12.78
N GLY A 56 18.15 9.05 13.17
CA GLY A 56 17.28 8.00 13.71
C GLY A 56 16.55 7.15 12.67
N PHE A 57 16.78 7.36 11.37
CA PHE A 57 16.30 6.47 10.32
C PHE A 57 17.36 5.45 9.90
N VAL A 58 16.91 4.22 9.66
CA VAL A 58 17.67 3.15 9.02
C VAL A 58 17.32 3.12 7.53
N GLY A 59 18.33 3.13 6.67
CA GLY A 59 18.12 3.06 5.23
C GLY A 59 17.85 1.63 4.76
N VAL A 60 16.90 1.49 3.85
CA VAL A 60 16.47 0.21 3.29
C VAL A 60 16.78 0.19 1.79
N SER A 61 17.56 -0.80 1.36
CA SER A 61 18.08 -0.94 0.00
C SER A 61 17.83 -2.35 -0.55
N GLN A 62 18.05 -2.56 -1.85
CA GLN A 62 17.84 -3.84 -2.54
C GLN A 62 18.65 -4.97 -1.90
N ASN A 63 19.89 -4.70 -1.51
CA ASN A 63 20.85 -5.72 -1.08
C ASN A 63 21.36 -5.54 0.35
N GLY A 64 20.92 -4.49 1.07
CA GLY A 64 21.40 -4.22 2.44
C GLY A 64 22.91 -3.95 2.52
N ASN A 65 23.50 -3.36 1.48
CA ASN A 65 24.94 -3.09 1.45
C ASN A 65 25.31 -1.89 2.33
N GLY A 66 26.48 -1.97 2.99
CA GLY A 66 27.01 -0.90 3.83
C GLY A 66 26.26 -0.79 5.16
N ASN A 67 25.74 0.40 5.47
CA ASN A 67 24.97 0.68 6.69
C ASN A 67 23.45 0.53 6.49
N PHE A 68 23.02 -0.04 5.37
CA PHE A 68 21.61 -0.24 5.03
C PHE A 68 21.17 -1.68 5.29
N ILE A 69 19.86 -1.88 5.33
CA ILE A 69 19.25 -3.20 5.47
C ILE A 69 18.43 -3.55 4.23
N THR A 70 18.13 -4.83 4.07
CA THR A 70 17.07 -5.29 3.16
C THR A 70 15.70 -5.11 3.82
N LEU A 71 14.64 -5.05 3.01
CA LEU A 71 13.27 -4.90 3.51
C LEU A 71 12.85 -6.09 4.40
N ASP A 72 13.34 -7.30 4.11
CA ASP A 72 13.06 -8.53 4.89
C ASP A 72 13.62 -8.48 6.33
N GLN A 73 14.58 -7.60 6.61
CA GLN A 73 15.17 -7.48 7.96
C GLN A 73 14.29 -6.67 8.92
N ILE A 74 13.29 -5.94 8.43
CA ILE A 74 12.37 -5.18 9.29
C ILE A 74 11.50 -6.15 10.10
N GLY A 75 11.49 -5.97 11.42
CA GLY A 75 10.80 -6.84 12.37
C GLY A 75 11.71 -7.83 13.10
N THR A 76 13.01 -7.87 12.77
CA THR A 76 14.02 -8.63 13.51
C THR A 76 14.37 -7.95 14.85
N PRO A 77 15.00 -8.66 15.81
CA PRO A 77 15.46 -8.05 17.07
C PRO A 77 16.40 -6.85 16.86
N GLU A 78 17.26 -6.91 15.84
CA GLU A 78 18.20 -5.85 15.48
C GLU A 78 17.52 -4.65 14.80
N TYR A 79 16.47 -4.92 14.02
CA TYR A 79 15.69 -3.92 13.29
C TYR A 79 14.20 -4.06 13.64
N PRO A 80 13.79 -3.59 14.83
CA PRO A 80 12.45 -3.83 15.35
C PRO A 80 11.35 -3.13 14.54
N ALA A 81 10.15 -3.69 14.52
CA ALA A 81 9.01 -3.15 13.78
C ALA A 81 8.54 -1.74 14.27
N SER A 82 9.04 -1.28 15.41
CA SER A 82 8.84 0.07 15.96
C SER A 82 9.88 1.10 15.46
N GLY A 83 10.87 0.67 14.66
CA GLY A 83 11.95 1.51 14.15
C GLY A 83 11.52 2.48 13.05
N ASN A 84 12.39 3.44 12.72
CA ASN A 84 12.17 4.35 11.60
C ASN A 84 13.01 3.90 10.40
N TYR A 85 12.35 3.67 9.28
CA TYR A 85 12.91 3.11 8.06
C TYR A 85 12.66 4.03 6.89
N LYS A 86 13.66 4.17 6.03
CA LYS A 86 13.56 4.99 4.81
C LYS A 86 14.13 4.24 3.62
N LEU A 87 13.35 4.10 2.55
CA LEU A 87 13.89 3.58 1.29
C LEU A 87 14.96 4.54 0.76
N VAL A 88 16.05 3.97 0.29
CA VAL A 88 17.14 4.71 -0.35
C VAL A 88 17.24 4.38 -1.85
N GLU A 89 16.47 3.43 -2.34
CA GLU A 89 16.38 3.14 -3.77
C GLU A 89 15.09 2.38 -4.06
N ASN A 90 14.80 2.21 -5.34
CA ASN A 90 13.77 1.27 -5.76
C ASN A 90 14.21 -0.15 -5.43
N ILE A 91 13.28 -0.95 -4.91
CA ILE A 91 13.49 -2.35 -4.59
C ILE A 91 12.68 -3.19 -5.57
N ASN A 92 13.32 -4.15 -6.21
CA ASN A 92 12.72 -5.09 -7.14
C ASN A 92 12.94 -6.52 -6.63
N TYR A 93 11.85 -7.21 -6.32
CA TYR A 93 11.88 -8.58 -5.82
C TYR A 93 11.96 -9.62 -6.94
N LEU A 94 11.89 -9.24 -8.22
CA LEU A 94 11.99 -10.17 -9.36
C LEU A 94 10.96 -11.33 -9.28
N ASN A 95 9.78 -11.03 -8.74
CA ASN A 95 8.67 -11.94 -8.42
C ASN A 95 8.98 -12.98 -7.34
N ASN A 96 10.05 -12.80 -6.57
CA ASN A 96 10.35 -13.65 -5.40
C ASN A 96 9.29 -13.48 -4.30
N SER A 97 9.19 -14.51 -3.46
CA SER A 97 8.30 -14.51 -2.30
C SER A 97 8.81 -13.53 -1.24
N PHE A 98 7.87 -12.80 -0.64
CA PHE A 98 8.12 -11.88 0.45
C PHE A 98 7.34 -12.32 1.70
N THR A 99 8.00 -12.26 2.86
CA THR A 99 7.34 -12.56 4.14
C THR A 99 6.79 -11.26 4.74
N PRO A 100 5.48 -11.18 5.04
CA PRO A 100 4.87 -10.00 5.64
C PRO A 100 5.60 -9.50 6.90
N ILE A 101 5.80 -8.18 6.98
CA ILE A 101 6.32 -7.52 8.19
C ILE A 101 5.21 -7.53 9.26
N ALA A 102 5.46 -8.19 10.38
CA ALA A 102 4.50 -8.29 11.46
C ALA A 102 4.49 -7.02 12.34
N ASN A 103 3.30 -6.61 12.79
CA ASN A 103 3.09 -5.62 13.87
C ASN A 103 3.91 -4.32 13.74
N PHE A 104 3.89 -3.70 12.56
CA PHE A 104 4.63 -2.46 12.31
C PHE A 104 4.04 -1.29 13.08
N SER A 105 4.87 -0.63 13.89
CA SER A 105 4.47 0.50 14.75
C SER A 105 5.37 1.73 14.60
N GLY A 106 6.40 1.63 13.78
CA GLY A 106 7.36 2.69 13.52
C GLY A 106 6.97 3.62 12.36
N GLN A 107 7.97 4.15 11.67
CA GLN A 107 7.76 5.01 10.49
C GLN A 107 8.45 4.38 9.28
N PHE A 108 7.72 4.19 8.19
CA PHE A 108 8.24 3.69 6.93
C PHE A 108 8.06 4.75 5.85
N HIS A 109 9.17 5.32 5.39
CA HIS A 109 9.20 6.37 4.38
C HIS A 109 9.75 5.81 3.07
N GLY A 110 8.93 5.76 2.03
CA GLY A 110 9.41 5.36 0.71
C GLY A 110 10.22 6.43 -0.01
N ASP A 111 10.13 7.70 0.41
CA ASP A 111 10.82 8.84 -0.23
C ASP A 111 10.56 8.96 -1.74
N GLY A 112 9.43 8.43 -2.22
CA GLY A 112 9.11 8.38 -3.64
C GLY A 112 9.65 7.17 -4.40
N PHE A 113 10.34 6.26 -3.72
CA PHE A 113 10.79 5.00 -4.28
C PHE A 113 9.68 3.95 -4.28
N VAL A 114 9.91 2.93 -5.09
CA VAL A 114 8.97 1.84 -5.35
C VAL A 114 9.54 0.52 -4.87
N ILE A 115 8.69 -0.29 -4.25
CA ILE A 115 8.90 -1.72 -4.03
C ILE A 115 8.07 -2.46 -5.08
N SER A 116 8.71 -3.34 -5.86
CA SER A 116 8.11 -3.90 -7.06
C SER A 116 8.31 -5.40 -7.23
N ASN A 117 7.40 -6.02 -8.00
CA ASN A 117 7.49 -7.39 -8.48
C ASN A 117 7.71 -8.38 -7.33
N LEU A 118 6.78 -8.45 -6.39
CA LEU A 118 6.85 -9.40 -5.28
C LEU A 118 5.61 -10.28 -5.23
N THR A 119 5.79 -11.48 -4.72
CA THR A 119 4.70 -12.40 -4.42
C THR A 119 4.54 -12.57 -2.92
N VAL A 120 3.30 -12.60 -2.42
CA VAL A 120 3.01 -12.94 -1.02
C VAL A 120 2.13 -14.17 -1.02
N SER A 121 2.69 -15.29 -0.59
CA SER A 121 1.95 -16.52 -0.30
C SER A 121 2.16 -16.87 1.16
N SER A 122 1.10 -16.77 1.95
CA SER A 122 1.13 -16.97 3.39
C SER A 122 -0.13 -17.68 3.85
N THR A 123 0.01 -18.55 4.85
CA THR A 123 -1.11 -19.19 5.55
C THR A 123 -1.56 -18.39 6.77
N ALA A 124 -0.98 -17.21 7.00
CA ALA A 124 -1.38 -16.33 8.08
C ALA A 124 -2.79 -15.75 7.83
N SER A 125 -3.53 -15.53 8.91
CA SER A 125 -4.86 -14.91 8.86
C SER A 125 -4.85 -13.43 8.48
N VAL A 126 -3.68 -12.79 8.48
CA VAL A 126 -3.54 -11.36 8.16
C VAL A 126 -2.37 -11.19 7.20
N ILE A 127 -2.66 -10.72 5.98
CA ILE A 127 -1.71 -10.67 4.87
C ILE A 127 -1.66 -9.25 4.30
N GLY A 128 -0.44 -8.82 4.04
CA GLY A 128 -0.07 -7.60 3.32
C GLY A 128 1.45 -7.50 3.34
N ILE A 129 2.04 -6.50 2.70
CA ILE A 129 3.47 -6.21 2.90
C ILE A 129 3.74 -5.98 4.40
N PHE A 130 2.82 -5.27 5.04
CA PHE A 130 2.72 -5.19 6.49
C PHE A 130 1.48 -5.95 6.93
N ALA A 131 1.60 -6.96 7.79
CA ALA A 131 0.43 -7.66 8.29
C ALA A 131 -0.47 -6.70 9.09
N GLN A 132 0.15 -5.92 9.99
CA GLN A 132 -0.54 -4.93 10.79
C GLN A 132 0.26 -3.63 10.84
N ASN A 133 -0.42 -2.49 10.76
CA ASN A 133 0.19 -1.17 10.90
C ASN A 133 -0.48 -0.40 12.04
N SER A 134 0.28 0.00 13.05
CA SER A 134 -0.09 1.01 14.05
C SER A 134 0.79 2.27 13.97
N GLY A 135 1.73 2.31 13.02
CA GLY A 135 2.65 3.41 12.77
C GLY A 135 2.28 4.23 11.53
N LEU A 136 3.30 4.75 10.85
CA LEU A 136 3.18 5.53 9.63
C LEU A 136 3.81 4.79 8.45
N ILE A 137 3.06 4.59 7.36
CA ILE A 137 3.58 4.14 6.07
C ILE A 137 3.31 5.24 5.06
N THR A 138 4.35 5.82 4.47
CA THR A 138 4.19 6.99 3.61
C THR A 138 5.14 7.07 2.43
N GLN A 139 4.69 7.73 1.35
CA GLN A 139 5.50 8.09 0.19
C GLN A 139 6.18 6.89 -0.49
N VAL A 140 5.47 5.76 -0.59
CA VAL A 140 5.99 4.53 -1.21
C VAL A 140 5.04 4.02 -2.29
N GLY A 141 5.60 3.58 -3.41
CA GLY A 141 4.88 2.81 -4.41
C GLY A 141 5.02 1.31 -4.22
N PHE A 142 3.93 0.57 -4.34
CA PHE A 142 3.92 -0.88 -4.39
C PHE A 142 3.45 -1.33 -5.78
N GLN A 143 4.37 -1.75 -6.64
CA GLN A 143 4.08 -2.07 -8.03
C GLN A 143 4.13 -3.57 -8.31
N ASN A 144 3.13 -4.08 -9.04
CA ASN A 144 3.08 -5.50 -9.42
C ASN A 144 3.21 -6.44 -8.19
N ILE A 145 2.35 -6.19 -7.21
CA ILE A 145 2.22 -7.01 -6.00
C ILE A 145 1.22 -8.13 -6.28
N ASN A 146 1.63 -9.38 -6.10
CA ASN A 146 0.77 -10.53 -6.36
C ASN A 146 0.55 -11.31 -5.06
N ILE A 147 -0.65 -11.23 -4.52
CA ILE A 147 -1.02 -11.91 -3.27
C ILE A 147 -1.95 -13.08 -3.58
N SER A 148 -1.56 -14.27 -3.14
CA SER A 148 -2.40 -15.47 -3.23
C SER A 148 -2.39 -16.24 -1.93
N SER A 149 -3.56 -16.67 -1.46
CA SER A 149 -3.70 -17.41 -0.21
C SER A 149 -4.98 -18.21 -0.18
N SER A 150 -4.86 -19.47 0.26
CA SER A 150 -5.96 -20.38 0.56
C SER A 150 -5.85 -20.81 2.01
N THR A 151 -6.86 -20.53 2.83
CA THR A 151 -6.82 -20.86 4.27
C THR A 151 -8.15 -21.42 4.77
N THR A 152 -8.13 -22.02 5.96
CA THR A 152 -9.34 -22.49 6.65
C THR A 152 -9.78 -21.60 7.81
N ASN A 153 -9.21 -20.39 7.90
CA ASN A 153 -9.42 -19.46 9.00
C ASN A 153 -9.96 -18.12 8.48
N ASP A 154 -10.38 -17.26 9.40
CA ASP A 154 -10.66 -15.87 9.05
C ASP A 154 -9.41 -15.24 8.40
N LEU A 155 -9.65 -14.46 7.35
CA LEU A 155 -8.60 -13.97 6.48
C LEU A 155 -8.80 -12.48 6.20
N THR A 156 -7.75 -11.70 6.44
CA THR A 156 -7.70 -10.27 6.19
C THR A 156 -6.52 -9.98 5.27
N VAL A 157 -6.77 -9.40 4.10
CA VAL A 157 -5.76 -9.18 3.06
C VAL A 157 -5.79 -7.74 2.59
N GLY A 158 -4.65 -7.07 2.68
CA GLY A 158 -4.41 -5.79 2.03
C GLY A 158 -3.26 -5.90 1.05
N GLY A 159 -3.34 -5.25 -0.10
CA GLY A 159 -2.19 -5.15 -1.01
C GLY A 159 -0.97 -4.47 -0.35
N VAL A 160 -1.20 -3.60 0.62
CA VAL A 160 -0.16 -2.97 1.44
C VAL A 160 -0.23 -3.43 2.89
N VAL A 161 -1.39 -3.30 3.54
CA VAL A 161 -1.55 -3.59 4.97
C VAL A 161 -2.75 -4.50 5.23
N GLY A 162 -2.59 -5.63 5.93
CA GLY A 162 -3.75 -6.43 6.32
C GLY A 162 -4.74 -5.65 7.21
N ASN A 163 -4.28 -5.24 8.40
CA ASN A 163 -5.04 -4.40 9.32
C ASN A 163 -4.35 -3.05 9.60
N ASN A 164 -4.99 -1.95 9.22
CA ASN A 164 -4.50 -0.61 9.49
C ASN A 164 -5.16 0.01 10.72
N MET A 165 -4.37 0.29 11.75
CA MET A 165 -4.71 1.07 12.93
C MET A 165 -3.93 2.40 13.00
N GLY A 166 -2.89 2.56 12.17
CA GLY A 166 -2.07 3.76 12.06
C GLY A 166 -2.46 4.64 10.87
N THR A 167 -1.45 5.24 10.24
CA THR A 167 -1.62 6.14 9.09
C THR A 167 -0.94 5.57 7.84
N ILE A 168 -1.69 5.52 6.74
CA ILE A 168 -1.17 5.23 5.40
C ILE A 168 -1.40 6.48 4.54
N SER A 169 -0.33 7.04 3.99
CA SER A 169 -0.44 8.28 3.21
C SER A 169 0.51 8.40 2.04
N PHE A 170 0.07 8.97 0.92
CA PHE A 170 0.94 9.08 -0.28
C PHE A 170 1.46 7.71 -0.74
N VAL A 171 0.59 6.71 -0.71
CA VAL A 171 0.90 5.32 -1.07
C VAL A 171 0.06 4.89 -2.26
N TYR A 172 0.60 4.01 -3.10
CA TYR A 172 -0.20 3.33 -4.10
C TYR A 172 0.16 1.86 -4.26
N SER A 173 -0.80 1.08 -4.74
CA SER A 173 -0.66 -0.36 -4.95
C SER A 173 -1.18 -0.79 -6.32
N THR A 174 -0.42 -1.60 -7.03
CA THR A 174 -0.82 -2.23 -8.31
C THR A 174 -0.49 -3.72 -8.31
N GLY A 175 -1.24 -4.52 -9.06
CA GLY A 175 -1.07 -5.97 -9.11
C GLY A 175 -2.38 -6.73 -8.93
N SER A 176 -2.33 -7.88 -8.26
CA SER A 176 -3.46 -8.79 -8.11
C SER A 176 -3.58 -9.39 -6.70
N ILE A 177 -4.81 -9.58 -6.24
CA ILE A 177 -5.15 -10.35 -5.05
C ILE A 177 -6.14 -11.44 -5.47
N ASP A 178 -5.77 -12.69 -5.25
CA ASP A 178 -6.61 -13.86 -5.51
C ASP A 178 -6.60 -14.76 -4.27
N VAL A 179 -7.68 -14.71 -3.50
CA VAL A 179 -7.72 -15.35 -2.18
C VAL A 179 -9.03 -16.08 -1.93
N ASP A 180 -8.90 -17.26 -1.33
CA ASP A 180 -9.99 -18.10 -0.90
C ASP A 180 -9.86 -18.44 0.60
N SER A 181 -10.99 -18.44 1.30
CA SER A 181 -11.03 -18.95 2.67
C SER A 181 -12.20 -19.89 2.88
N ILE A 182 -11.88 -21.14 3.20
CA ILE A 182 -12.81 -22.26 3.27
C ILE A 182 -12.80 -22.85 4.68
N LYS A 183 -13.80 -22.49 5.48
CA LYS A 183 -13.92 -22.96 6.86
C LYS A 183 -15.04 -23.98 6.96
N SER A 184 -14.75 -25.13 7.55
CA SER A 184 -15.66 -26.26 7.67
C SER A 184 -15.80 -26.72 9.11
N THR A 185 -17.00 -27.12 9.50
CA THR A 185 -17.25 -27.79 10.77
C THR A 185 -17.89 -29.17 10.62
N THR A 186 -17.45 -30.10 11.46
CA THR A 186 -18.06 -31.41 11.71
C THR A 186 -18.61 -31.53 13.13
N VAL A 187 -18.72 -30.43 13.87
CA VAL A 187 -19.27 -30.43 15.23
C VAL A 187 -20.78 -30.22 15.19
N ASN A 188 -21.51 -31.02 15.95
CA ASN A 188 -22.96 -30.91 16.07
C ASN A 188 -23.35 -29.67 16.87
N ASN A 189 -24.38 -28.93 16.42
CA ASN A 189 -24.89 -27.74 17.10
C ASN A 189 -23.87 -26.58 17.19
N GLU A 190 -22.93 -26.49 16.24
CA GLU A 190 -21.97 -25.38 16.21
C GLU A 190 -22.54 -24.16 15.46
N THR A 191 -22.23 -22.96 15.95
CA THR A 191 -22.37 -21.71 15.18
C THR A 191 -20.99 -21.26 14.74
N MET A 192 -20.75 -21.21 13.43
CA MET A 192 -19.46 -20.89 12.85
C MET A 192 -19.61 -19.73 11.85
N THR A 193 -18.72 -18.75 11.96
CA THR A 193 -18.63 -17.65 11.02
C THR A 193 -17.26 -17.66 10.36
N GLN A 194 -17.25 -17.47 9.04
CA GLN A 194 -16.09 -17.19 8.23
C GLN A 194 -16.09 -15.70 7.86
N GLN A 195 -14.98 -15.02 8.05
CA GLN A 195 -14.80 -13.63 7.66
C GLN A 195 -13.62 -13.47 6.70
N LEU A 196 -13.89 -12.88 5.54
CA LEU A 196 -12.90 -12.52 4.55
C LEU A 196 -12.94 -11.01 4.30
N PHE A 197 -11.86 -10.30 4.58
CA PHE A 197 -11.72 -8.86 4.32
C PHE A 197 -10.60 -8.63 3.32
N VAL A 198 -10.87 -8.02 2.18
CA VAL A 198 -9.88 -7.84 1.10
C VAL A 198 -9.91 -6.42 0.57
N GLY A 199 -8.75 -5.76 0.53
CA GLY A 199 -8.63 -4.46 -0.13
C GLY A 199 -7.29 -4.22 -0.79
N GLY A 200 -7.29 -3.33 -1.78
CA GLY A 200 -6.06 -3.04 -2.53
C GLY A 200 -4.98 -2.35 -1.69
N ILE A 201 -5.37 -1.48 -0.75
CA ILE A 201 -4.46 -0.90 0.24
C ILE A 201 -4.58 -1.67 1.56
N ALA A 202 -5.80 -1.82 2.10
CA ALA A 202 -6.01 -2.48 3.37
C ALA A 202 -7.19 -3.45 3.41
N GLY A 203 -7.06 -4.58 4.10
CA GLY A 203 -8.19 -5.48 4.35
C GLY A 203 -9.18 -4.86 5.32
N LEU A 204 -8.68 -4.44 6.49
CA LEU A 204 -9.42 -3.72 7.53
C LEU A 204 -8.77 -2.36 7.79
N ASN A 205 -9.56 -1.30 7.86
CA ASN A 205 -9.09 0.02 8.27
C ASN A 205 -9.81 0.51 9.53
N SER A 206 -9.06 0.72 10.60
CA SER A 206 -9.47 1.41 11.84
C SER A 206 -8.68 2.71 12.08
N GLY A 207 -7.68 3.00 11.23
CA GLY A 207 -6.85 4.19 11.29
C GLY A 207 -7.17 5.18 10.15
N THR A 208 -6.14 5.88 9.67
CA THR A 208 -6.27 6.90 8.63
C THR A 208 -5.62 6.47 7.33
N ILE A 209 -6.35 6.60 6.22
CA ILE A 209 -5.83 6.42 4.86
C ILE A 209 -6.11 7.71 4.08
N HIS A 210 -5.07 8.35 3.53
CA HIS A 210 -5.26 9.55 2.72
C HIS A 210 -4.23 9.73 1.61
N HIS A 211 -4.60 10.41 0.53
CA HIS A 211 -3.69 10.60 -0.61
C HIS A 211 -3.18 9.26 -1.16
N THR A 212 -4.08 8.30 -1.38
CA THR A 212 -3.70 6.95 -1.81
C THR A 212 -4.45 6.51 -3.06
N HIS A 213 -3.88 5.57 -3.81
CA HIS A 213 -4.63 4.94 -4.88
C HIS A 213 -4.29 3.48 -5.10
N SER A 214 -5.25 2.70 -5.61
CA SER A 214 -5.06 1.28 -5.88
C SER A 214 -5.61 0.90 -7.25
N SER A 215 -4.84 0.13 -8.01
CA SER A 215 -5.29 -0.55 -9.23
C SER A 215 -5.27 -2.08 -9.10
N MET A 216 -5.26 -2.60 -7.88
CA MET A 216 -5.27 -4.05 -7.61
C MET A 216 -6.54 -4.71 -8.17
N SER A 217 -6.39 -5.75 -9.00
CA SER A 217 -7.50 -6.64 -9.34
C SER A 217 -7.76 -7.59 -8.19
N ILE A 218 -9.00 -7.68 -7.72
CA ILE A 218 -9.36 -8.44 -6.51
C ILE A 218 -10.34 -9.56 -6.86
N ILE A 219 -9.98 -10.78 -6.48
CA ILE A 219 -10.85 -11.96 -6.42
C ILE A 219 -10.84 -12.43 -4.96
N ALA A 220 -12.02 -12.48 -4.33
CA ALA A 220 -12.18 -12.79 -2.92
C ALA A 220 -13.34 -13.75 -2.71
N ASP A 221 -13.04 -14.99 -2.33
CA ASP A 221 -14.03 -16.04 -2.18
C ASP A 221 -14.04 -16.60 -0.75
N SER A 222 -15.17 -16.46 -0.05
CA SER A 222 -15.35 -17.12 1.26
C SER A 222 -16.34 -18.26 1.18
N THR A 223 -16.01 -19.38 1.80
CA THR A 223 -16.88 -20.55 1.94
C THR A 223 -16.99 -20.97 3.40
N ALA A 224 -18.21 -21.14 3.88
CA ALA A 224 -18.50 -21.71 5.19
C ALA A 224 -19.38 -22.95 5.04
N SER A 225 -18.91 -24.11 5.50
CA SER A 225 -19.60 -25.38 5.34
C SER A 225 -19.83 -26.15 6.65
N ALA A 226 -21.00 -26.75 6.81
CA ALA A 226 -21.29 -27.70 7.88
C ALA A 226 -21.69 -29.05 7.33
N ALA A 227 -20.92 -30.08 7.70
CA ALA A 227 -21.26 -31.48 7.46
C ALA A 227 -22.20 -32.04 8.55
N SER A 228 -22.19 -31.43 9.74
CA SER A 228 -22.92 -31.91 10.91
C SER A 228 -24.32 -31.30 11.05
N PRO A 229 -25.27 -32.03 11.65
CA PRO A 229 -26.63 -31.56 11.86
C PRO A 229 -26.71 -30.42 12.90
N ARG A 230 -27.76 -29.60 12.74
CA ARG A 230 -28.15 -28.52 13.68
C ARG A 230 -27.10 -27.40 13.81
N SER A 231 -26.19 -27.27 12.86
CA SER A 231 -25.16 -26.24 12.85
C SER A 231 -25.62 -25.01 12.06
N ILE A 232 -25.10 -23.84 12.42
CA ILE A 232 -25.32 -22.57 11.72
C ILE A 232 -23.98 -22.14 11.15
N VAL A 233 -23.87 -22.01 9.83
CA VAL A 233 -22.66 -21.52 9.17
C VAL A 233 -22.94 -20.22 8.44
N THR A 234 -22.02 -19.26 8.56
CA THR A 234 -22.13 -17.97 7.90
C THR A 234 -20.83 -17.63 7.19
N ALA A 235 -20.89 -17.42 5.88
CA ALA A 235 -19.79 -16.90 5.09
C ALA A 235 -19.96 -15.38 4.89
N ASN A 236 -18.92 -14.59 5.21
CA ASN A 236 -18.90 -13.16 4.94
C ASN A 236 -17.67 -12.79 4.10
N THR A 237 -17.91 -12.05 3.02
CA THR A 237 -16.86 -11.46 2.18
C THR A 237 -17.05 -9.96 2.10
N TYR A 238 -15.99 -9.22 2.39
CA TYR A 238 -15.92 -7.76 2.30
C TYR A 238 -14.76 -7.38 1.39
N ALA A 239 -15.05 -6.92 0.17
CA ALA A 239 -14.05 -6.59 -0.82
C ALA A 239 -14.20 -5.13 -1.29
N GLY A 240 -13.11 -4.37 -1.25
CA GLY A 240 -13.08 -3.02 -1.80
C GLY A 240 -11.81 -2.72 -2.57
N GLY A 241 -11.90 -1.90 -3.62
CA GLY A 241 -10.73 -1.58 -4.45
C GLY A 241 -9.60 -0.92 -3.66
N LEU A 242 -9.94 -0.19 -2.60
CA LEU A 242 -9.00 0.39 -1.63
C LEU A 242 -9.03 -0.36 -0.29
N VAL A 243 -10.22 -0.54 0.29
CA VAL A 243 -10.40 -1.13 1.63
C VAL A 243 -11.51 -2.16 1.67
N GLY A 244 -11.27 -3.35 2.25
CA GLY A 244 -12.31 -4.35 2.44
C GLY A 244 -13.42 -3.87 3.37
N ARG A 245 -13.05 -3.51 4.61
CA ARG A 245 -13.96 -2.93 5.60
C ARG A 245 -13.35 -1.72 6.32
N ASN A 246 -14.06 -0.61 6.30
CA ASN A 246 -13.72 0.59 7.06
C ASN A 246 -14.48 0.57 8.40
N ALA A 247 -13.76 0.27 9.47
CA ALA A 247 -14.29 0.11 10.82
C ALA A 247 -14.63 1.45 11.47
N SER A 248 -15.27 1.43 12.64
CA SER A 248 -15.91 2.60 13.28
C SER A 248 -15.06 3.85 13.45
N THR A 249 -13.73 3.72 13.56
CA THR A 249 -12.76 4.83 13.69
C THR A 249 -12.00 5.12 12.40
N GLY A 250 -12.24 4.34 11.36
CA GLY A 250 -11.55 4.41 10.09
C GLY A 250 -11.91 5.66 9.29
N SER A 251 -10.89 6.32 8.75
CA SER A 251 -11.01 7.49 7.89
C SER A 251 -10.32 7.25 6.56
N ILE A 252 -11.04 7.48 5.46
CA ILE A 252 -10.53 7.40 4.09
C ILE A 252 -10.82 8.72 3.37
N THR A 253 -9.77 9.40 2.93
CA THR A 253 -9.90 10.69 2.23
C THR A 253 -8.96 10.82 1.05
N ILE A 254 -9.30 11.63 0.05
CA ILE A 254 -8.39 12.00 -1.06
C ILE A 254 -7.75 10.76 -1.68
N SER A 255 -8.58 9.76 -1.99
CA SER A 255 -8.10 8.46 -2.45
C SER A 255 -8.95 7.90 -3.57
N TYR A 256 -8.40 6.99 -4.38
CA TYR A 256 -9.17 6.37 -5.44
C TYR A 256 -8.79 4.93 -5.75
N ALA A 257 -9.71 4.20 -6.39
CA ALA A 257 -9.46 2.83 -6.82
C ALA A 257 -9.95 2.56 -8.24
N THR A 258 -9.17 1.78 -9.00
CA THR A 258 -9.43 1.47 -10.41
C THR A 258 -9.54 0.00 -10.75
N GLY A 259 -9.06 -0.89 -9.87
CA GLY A 259 -9.08 -2.32 -10.11
C GLY A 259 -10.48 -2.92 -10.05
N SER A 260 -10.69 -4.01 -10.79
CA SER A 260 -11.93 -4.78 -10.77
C SER A 260 -12.05 -5.62 -9.50
N ILE A 261 -13.28 -5.84 -9.06
CA ILE A 261 -13.59 -6.56 -7.82
C ILE A 261 -14.57 -7.68 -8.14
N ASN A 262 -14.20 -8.90 -7.79
CA ASN A 262 -15.08 -10.06 -7.75
C ASN A 262 -15.10 -10.61 -6.32
N ALA A 263 -16.23 -10.45 -5.64
CA ALA A 263 -16.43 -10.94 -4.29
C ALA A 263 -17.52 -12.00 -4.28
N SER A 264 -17.23 -13.16 -3.67
CA SER A 264 -18.23 -14.19 -3.45
C SER A 264 -18.25 -14.68 -2.00
N ALA A 265 -19.43 -15.03 -1.52
CA ALA A 265 -19.65 -15.70 -0.25
C ALA A 265 -20.56 -16.91 -0.45
N THR A 266 -20.14 -18.08 0.04
CA THR A 266 -20.84 -19.35 -0.14
C THR A 266 -21.09 -20.04 1.19
N GLY A 267 -22.36 -20.22 1.56
CA GLY A 267 -22.78 -21.01 2.71
C GLY A 267 -23.27 -22.39 2.25
N ILE A 268 -22.71 -23.46 2.81
CA ILE A 268 -23.05 -24.84 2.43
C ILE A 268 -23.50 -25.63 3.66
N ARG A 269 -24.64 -26.33 3.54
CA ARG A 269 -25.07 -27.33 4.52
C ARG A 269 -25.23 -28.69 3.86
N SER A 270 -24.73 -29.74 4.51
CA SER A 270 -24.93 -31.12 4.04
C SER A 270 -26.20 -31.77 4.62
N ASN A 271 -26.72 -31.24 5.73
CA ASN A 271 -27.89 -31.79 6.43
C ASN A 271 -29.06 -30.77 6.45
N GLY A 272 -30.28 -31.24 6.20
CA GLY A 272 -31.47 -30.38 6.12
C GLY A 272 -31.80 -29.62 7.41
N ASN A 273 -31.32 -30.09 8.57
CA ASN A 273 -31.54 -29.47 9.87
C ASN A 273 -30.51 -28.38 10.24
N SER A 274 -29.56 -28.07 9.34
CA SER A 274 -28.56 -27.00 9.53
C SER A 274 -28.97 -25.72 8.80
N THR A 275 -28.39 -24.58 9.16
CA THR A 275 -28.63 -23.27 8.54
C THR A 275 -27.35 -22.80 7.86
N SER A 276 -27.44 -22.34 6.61
CA SER A 276 -26.31 -21.71 5.92
C SER A 276 -26.67 -20.30 5.43
N ASN A 277 -25.81 -19.35 5.75
CA ASN A 277 -25.95 -17.94 5.38
C ASN A 277 -24.72 -17.48 4.59
N ALA A 278 -24.93 -16.55 3.66
CA ALA A 278 -23.89 -15.93 2.87
C ALA A 278 -24.14 -14.43 2.73
N TYR A 279 -23.11 -13.64 3.03
CA TYR A 279 -23.11 -12.19 2.93
C TYR A 279 -21.89 -11.73 2.12
N SER A 280 -22.12 -11.07 0.99
CA SER A 280 -21.06 -10.52 0.15
C SER A 280 -21.23 -9.00 0.02
N TYR A 281 -20.16 -8.26 0.29
CA TYR A 281 -20.13 -6.81 0.24
C TYR A 281 -18.99 -6.37 -0.67
N ALA A 282 -19.32 -5.83 -1.84
CA ALA A 282 -18.33 -5.39 -2.82
C ALA A 282 -18.52 -3.92 -3.16
N GLY A 283 -17.47 -3.10 -3.03
CA GLY A 283 -17.54 -1.68 -3.37
C GLY A 283 -16.31 -1.20 -4.12
N GLY A 284 -16.50 -0.38 -5.15
CA GLY A 284 -15.39 0.10 -5.98
C GLY A 284 -14.23 0.71 -5.18
N LEU A 285 -14.52 1.39 -4.07
CA LEU A 285 -13.53 1.89 -3.11
C LEU A 285 -13.53 1.07 -1.80
N VAL A 286 -14.69 0.87 -1.19
CA VAL A 286 -14.83 0.21 0.12
C VAL A 286 -15.92 -0.86 0.10
N GLY A 287 -15.64 -2.08 0.57
CA GLY A 287 -16.65 -3.14 0.66
C GLY A 287 -17.79 -2.78 1.63
N GLU A 288 -17.46 -2.55 2.89
CA GLU A 288 -18.39 -2.04 3.91
C GLU A 288 -17.79 -0.83 4.63
N ASN A 289 -18.53 0.28 4.68
CA ASN A 289 -18.24 1.44 5.52
C ASN A 289 -19.21 1.47 6.71
N ILE A 290 -18.69 1.28 7.92
CA ILE A 290 -19.49 1.33 9.14
C ILE A 290 -20.01 2.75 9.38
N ASN A 291 -21.22 2.89 9.92
CA ASN A 291 -21.94 4.17 10.01
C ASN A 291 -21.18 5.34 10.67
N THR A 292 -20.23 5.07 11.59
CA THR A 292 -19.43 6.11 12.24
C THR A 292 -18.10 6.40 11.52
N ALA A 293 -17.76 5.58 10.54
CA ALA A 293 -16.53 5.66 9.78
C ALA A 293 -16.69 6.64 8.61
N SER A 294 -15.61 7.33 8.24
CA SER A 294 -15.66 8.39 7.23
C SER A 294 -15.01 7.97 5.92
N VAL A 295 -15.73 8.20 4.83
CA VAL A 295 -15.20 8.13 3.48
C VAL A 295 -15.56 9.42 2.78
N SER A 296 -14.56 10.19 2.37
CA SER A 296 -14.81 11.46 1.67
C SER A 296 -13.77 11.81 0.63
N HIS A 297 -14.09 12.76 -0.24
CA HIS A 297 -13.15 13.31 -1.22
C HIS A 297 -12.44 12.24 -2.05
N SER A 298 -13.16 11.16 -2.36
CA SER A 298 -12.59 9.96 -2.98
C SER A 298 -13.44 9.49 -4.16
N PHE A 299 -12.87 8.65 -5.03
CA PHE A 299 -13.63 8.08 -6.13
C PHE A 299 -13.25 6.65 -6.51
N ALA A 300 -14.13 5.95 -7.21
CA ALA A 300 -13.83 4.62 -7.74
C ALA A 300 -14.37 4.44 -9.17
N ILE A 301 -13.66 3.61 -9.93
CA ILE A 301 -13.96 3.38 -11.34
C ILE A 301 -14.00 1.90 -11.76
N GLY A 302 -13.52 0.99 -10.91
CA GLY A 302 -13.45 -0.44 -11.23
C GLY A 302 -14.82 -1.09 -11.38
N ASN A 303 -14.90 -2.18 -12.14
CA ASN A 303 -16.11 -3.00 -12.23
C ASN A 303 -16.30 -3.85 -10.97
N ILE A 304 -17.54 -4.09 -10.58
CA ILE A 304 -17.88 -4.75 -9.32
C ILE A 304 -18.82 -5.93 -9.57
N THR A 305 -18.47 -7.08 -9.01
CA THR A 305 -19.34 -8.25 -8.89
C THR A 305 -19.39 -8.70 -7.43
N SER A 306 -20.61 -8.89 -6.91
CA SER A 306 -20.88 -9.40 -5.56
C SER A 306 -21.87 -10.56 -5.66
N VAL A 307 -21.47 -11.74 -5.22
CA VAL A 307 -22.29 -12.95 -5.27
C VAL A 307 -22.42 -13.55 -3.87
N ALA A 308 -23.64 -13.86 -3.47
CA ALA A 308 -23.90 -14.60 -2.23
C ALA A 308 -24.74 -15.82 -2.55
N THR A 309 -24.28 -17.00 -2.15
CA THR A 309 -24.96 -18.28 -2.42
C THR A 309 -25.09 -19.08 -1.13
N SER A 310 -26.32 -19.42 -0.76
CA SER A 310 -26.60 -20.21 0.44
C SER A 310 -28.01 -20.78 0.41
N THR A 311 -28.35 -21.65 1.35
CA THR A 311 -29.69 -22.24 1.43
C THR A 311 -30.69 -21.42 2.23
N ASN A 312 -30.25 -20.52 3.11
CA ASN A 312 -31.15 -19.78 4.01
C ASN A 312 -31.13 -18.28 3.72
N THR A 313 -30.01 -17.60 3.98
CA THR A 313 -29.90 -16.15 3.78
C THR A 313 -28.79 -15.82 2.78
N GLN A 314 -29.16 -15.12 1.71
CA GLN A 314 -28.27 -14.75 0.62
C GLN A 314 -28.34 -13.24 0.45
N ILE A 315 -27.33 -12.53 0.93
CA ILE A 315 -27.27 -11.07 0.81
C ILE A 315 -26.00 -10.70 0.05
N SER A 316 -26.18 -10.06 -1.10
CA SER A 316 -25.08 -9.47 -1.85
C SER A 316 -25.33 -7.98 -2.02
N TYR A 317 -24.45 -7.15 -1.46
CA TYR A 317 -24.40 -5.72 -1.71
C TYR A 317 -23.27 -5.42 -2.68
N ALA A 318 -23.57 -4.62 -3.70
CA ALA A 318 -22.59 -4.11 -4.66
C ALA A 318 -22.75 -2.59 -4.81
N GLY A 319 -21.66 -1.85 -4.92
CA GLY A 319 -21.73 -0.41 -5.15
C GLY A 319 -20.53 0.14 -5.92
N GLY A 320 -20.78 1.14 -6.75
CA GLY A 320 -19.73 1.77 -7.57
C GLY A 320 -18.65 2.45 -6.74
N LEU A 321 -18.99 2.88 -5.52
CA LEU A 321 -18.06 3.44 -4.54
C LEU A 321 -18.01 2.60 -3.26
N ILE A 322 -19.15 2.39 -2.60
CA ILE A 322 -19.25 1.62 -1.34
C ILE A 322 -20.26 0.49 -1.52
N GLY A 323 -19.92 -0.74 -1.12
CA GLY A 323 -20.84 -1.87 -1.16
C GLY A 323 -22.01 -1.69 -0.18
N GLN A 324 -21.71 -1.50 1.10
CA GLN A 324 -22.70 -1.13 2.14
C GLN A 324 -22.18 0.03 2.99
N GLY A 325 -23.04 1.01 3.27
CA GLY A 325 -22.71 2.20 4.06
C GLY A 325 -22.84 3.49 3.25
N SER A 326 -22.30 4.58 3.77
CA SER A 326 -22.41 5.93 3.20
C SER A 326 -21.03 6.58 3.00
N SER A 327 -20.97 7.61 2.16
CA SER A 327 -19.80 8.48 1.95
C SER A 327 -20.27 9.92 1.82
N THR A 328 -19.37 10.89 2.04
CA THR A 328 -19.59 12.30 1.73
C THR A 328 -18.68 12.75 0.59
N THR A 329 -19.10 13.72 -0.23
CA THR A 329 -18.24 14.36 -1.24
C THR A 329 -17.37 13.39 -2.06
N SER A 330 -17.98 12.33 -2.59
CA SER A 330 -17.25 11.24 -3.27
C SER A 330 -17.97 10.83 -4.55
N TYR A 331 -17.23 10.30 -5.51
CA TYR A 331 -17.70 10.08 -6.88
C TYR A 331 -17.49 8.65 -7.35
N ARG A 332 -18.28 8.25 -8.35
CA ARG A 332 -18.12 6.95 -9.02
C ARG A 332 -18.24 7.11 -10.52
N LEU A 333 -17.57 6.24 -11.28
CA LEU A 333 -17.66 6.27 -12.73
C LEU A 333 -19.05 5.79 -13.20
N ASN A 334 -19.65 6.55 -14.12
CA ASN A 334 -21.00 6.28 -14.63
C ASN A 334 -21.10 5.03 -15.51
N THR A 335 -19.99 4.56 -16.07
CA THR A 335 -19.93 3.37 -16.93
C THR A 335 -19.44 2.11 -16.20
N GLN A 336 -19.41 2.10 -14.87
CA GLN A 336 -19.09 0.88 -14.11
C GLN A 336 -20.12 -0.21 -14.38
N SER A 337 -19.65 -1.42 -14.63
CA SER A 337 -20.49 -2.61 -14.51
C SER A 337 -20.59 -2.97 -13.04
N ILE A 338 -21.81 -2.98 -12.48
CA ILE A 338 -22.07 -3.28 -11.08
C ILE A 338 -23.10 -4.41 -11.02
N THR A 339 -22.66 -5.57 -10.57
CA THR A 339 -23.48 -6.78 -10.44
C THR A 339 -23.57 -7.19 -8.97
N GLY A 340 -24.78 -7.34 -8.46
CA GLY A 340 -25.05 -7.80 -7.09
C GLY A 340 -26.56 -7.80 -6.81
N GLY A 341 -26.97 -8.35 -5.67
CA GLY A 341 -28.38 -8.44 -5.29
C GLY A 341 -29.00 -7.08 -4.97
N THR A 342 -28.36 -6.31 -4.09
CA THR A 342 -28.72 -4.92 -3.78
C THR A 342 -27.62 -3.97 -4.24
N ILE A 343 -27.99 -2.97 -5.03
CA ILE A 343 -27.06 -1.97 -5.54
C ILE A 343 -27.08 -0.73 -4.65
N ASN A 344 -25.95 -0.42 -4.01
CA ASN A 344 -25.74 0.81 -3.27
C ASN A 344 -25.34 1.94 -4.23
N THR A 345 -26.14 2.99 -4.26
CA THR A 345 -25.99 4.14 -5.17
C THR A 345 -25.15 5.27 -4.59
N THR A 346 -24.56 5.08 -3.41
CA THR A 346 -23.65 6.03 -2.76
C THR A 346 -22.51 6.45 -3.69
N GLY A 347 -22.20 7.75 -3.66
CA GLY A 347 -21.24 8.39 -4.55
C GLY A 347 -21.89 9.00 -5.78
N ILE A 348 -21.52 10.23 -6.10
CA ILE A 348 -22.05 10.97 -7.24
C ILE A 348 -21.50 10.38 -8.53
N SER A 349 -22.39 9.94 -9.42
CA SER A 349 -22.01 9.37 -10.72
C SER A 349 -21.48 10.46 -11.65
N THR A 350 -20.33 10.24 -12.27
CA THR A 350 -19.70 11.21 -13.19
C THR A 350 -18.90 10.50 -14.29
N THR A 351 -18.38 11.25 -15.27
CA THR A 351 -17.63 10.71 -16.42
C THR A 351 -16.16 10.48 -16.09
N ALA A 352 -15.48 9.63 -16.88
CA ALA A 352 -14.03 9.47 -16.79
C ALA A 352 -13.28 10.79 -17.03
N THR A 353 -13.75 11.60 -17.98
CA THR A 353 -13.18 12.93 -18.28
C THR A 353 -13.18 13.84 -17.05
N ASN A 354 -14.23 13.83 -16.25
CA ASN A 354 -14.29 14.59 -15.01
C ASN A 354 -13.29 14.06 -13.97
N LEU A 355 -13.24 12.74 -13.76
CA LEU A 355 -12.33 12.12 -12.78
C LEU A 355 -10.84 12.23 -13.16
N GLN A 356 -10.53 12.47 -14.44
CA GLN A 356 -9.17 12.72 -14.94
C GLN A 356 -8.81 14.21 -14.97
N SER A 357 -9.80 15.10 -14.87
CA SER A 357 -9.60 16.54 -15.00
C SER A 357 -9.11 17.16 -13.69
N GLU A 358 -8.00 17.90 -13.77
CA GLU A 358 -7.49 18.72 -12.67
C GLU A 358 -8.55 19.68 -12.13
N SER A 359 -9.23 20.44 -13.01
CA SER A 359 -10.19 21.45 -12.60
C SER A 359 -11.39 20.84 -11.86
N PHE A 360 -11.83 19.66 -12.29
CA PHE A 360 -12.94 18.96 -11.65
C PHE A 360 -12.52 18.41 -10.28
N VAL A 361 -11.39 17.70 -10.23
CA VAL A 361 -10.93 17.02 -9.01
C VAL A 361 -10.52 18.03 -7.94
N THR A 362 -9.81 19.11 -8.31
CA THR A 362 -9.46 20.18 -7.37
C THR A 362 -10.70 20.89 -6.81
N ALA A 363 -11.68 21.23 -7.65
CA ALA A 363 -12.88 21.96 -7.23
C ALA A 363 -13.86 21.12 -6.41
N ASN A 364 -14.05 19.84 -6.75
CA ASN A 364 -15.10 19.00 -6.16
C ASN A 364 -14.58 18.04 -5.08
N LEU A 365 -13.31 17.62 -5.19
CA LEU A 365 -12.68 16.70 -4.25
C LEU A 365 -11.62 17.40 -3.39
N GLY A 366 -11.25 18.65 -3.67
CA GLY A 366 -10.29 19.40 -2.86
C GLY A 366 -8.85 18.89 -2.93
N TRP A 367 -8.51 18.11 -3.96
CA TRP A 367 -7.14 17.59 -4.09
C TRP A 367 -6.20 18.73 -4.50
N SER A 368 -5.00 18.77 -3.90
CA SER A 368 -3.99 19.77 -4.24
C SER A 368 -3.08 19.29 -5.37
N THR A 369 -2.77 20.20 -6.31
CA THR A 369 -1.73 20.00 -7.31
C THR A 369 -0.34 19.93 -6.71
N ASP A 370 -0.12 20.31 -5.44
CA ASP A 370 1.15 20.08 -4.74
C ASP A 370 1.43 18.58 -4.51
N ASN A 371 0.37 17.79 -4.39
CA ASN A 371 0.44 16.37 -4.06
C ASN A 371 0.17 15.48 -5.26
N TRP A 372 -0.65 15.94 -6.20
CA TRP A 372 -1.12 15.17 -7.35
C TRP A 372 -0.68 15.80 -8.68
N LEU A 373 -0.26 14.95 -9.60
CA LEU A 373 0.01 15.25 -11.00
C LEU A 373 -1.21 14.87 -11.83
N PHE A 374 -1.70 15.81 -12.62
CA PHE A 374 -2.79 15.61 -13.56
C PHE A 374 -2.25 15.66 -14.99
N GLN A 375 -2.66 14.70 -15.81
CA GLN A 375 -2.24 14.60 -17.20
C GLN A 375 -3.43 14.20 -18.06
N THR A 376 -3.44 14.67 -19.31
CA THR A 376 -4.53 14.38 -20.25
C THR A 376 -4.71 12.87 -20.41
N SER A 377 -5.95 12.42 -20.26
CA SER A 377 -6.37 11.01 -20.41
C SER A 377 -5.78 10.02 -19.40
N LEU A 378 -5.10 10.50 -18.35
CA LEU A 378 -4.63 9.68 -17.24
C LEU A 378 -5.33 10.08 -15.94
N TYR A 379 -5.51 9.11 -15.05
CA TYR A 379 -5.98 9.40 -13.70
C TYR A 379 -4.87 10.07 -12.87
N PRO A 380 -5.21 10.83 -11.81
CA PRO A 380 -4.22 11.60 -11.06
C PRO A 380 -3.15 10.69 -10.42
N ARG A 381 -1.88 11.09 -10.48
CA ARG A 381 -0.74 10.32 -9.94
C ARG A 381 -0.06 11.10 -8.82
N LEU A 382 0.50 10.42 -7.82
CA LEU A 382 1.20 11.08 -6.71
C LEU A 382 2.53 11.70 -7.19
N LYS A 383 2.77 12.97 -6.86
CA LYS A 383 4.00 13.70 -7.23
C LYS A 383 5.26 13.19 -6.54
N SER A 384 5.13 12.63 -5.34
CA SER A 384 6.28 12.13 -4.58
C SER A 384 7.01 10.99 -5.29
N ASN A 385 6.41 10.30 -6.26
CA ASN A 385 7.11 9.33 -7.09
C ASN A 385 7.81 10.05 -8.25
N LEU A 386 9.05 10.48 -8.02
CA LEU A 386 9.92 11.10 -9.02
C LEU A 386 10.27 10.15 -10.20
N TYR A 387 9.92 8.87 -10.09
CA TYR A 387 10.13 7.83 -11.11
C TYR A 387 8.80 7.20 -11.53
N ASN A 388 8.05 7.88 -12.39
CA ASN A 388 6.78 7.40 -12.95
C ASN A 388 6.58 7.79 -14.41
#